data_AF-A0A2D8UIZ5-F1
#
_entry.id   AF-A0A2D8UIZ5-F1
#
_cell.length_a   1.000
_cell.length_b   1.000
_cell.length_c   1.000
_cell.angle_alpha   90.00
_cell.angle_beta   90.00
_cell.angle_gamma   90.00
#
_symmetry.space_group_name_H-M   'P 1'
#
loop_
_entity.id
_entity.type
_entity.pdbx_description
1 polymer ?
#
loop_
_entity_poly.entity_id
_entity_poly.type
_entity_poly.pdbx_seq_one_letter_code
_entity_poly.pdbx_strand_id
1 'polypeptide(L)'
;MSPTQKGKFCDSCQKEVIDFTKLSSTEIARKTKNATQLCGRFTQSQLKQEYVSTSQNRLNRLGIALGLGSIVAIAQPGFAQKKNAKEVKVQTQKDYQLQG
;
A
#
# COMPACT_ATOMS: atom_id res chain seq x y z
N MET A 1 21.62 -6.00 38.05
CA MET A 1 20.55 -6.54 37.17
C MET A 1 20.03 -7.82 37.81
N SER A 2 18.77 -7.85 38.18
CA SER A 2 18.09 -9.02 38.75
C SER A 2 17.10 -9.62 37.74
N PRO A 3 16.89 -10.94 37.72
CA PRO A 3 15.83 -11.54 36.92
C PRO A 3 14.44 -11.15 37.45
N THR A 4 13.50 -10.89 36.55
CA THR A 4 12.08 -10.60 36.86
C THR A 4 11.17 -11.48 36.03
N GLN A 5 9.87 -11.51 36.36
CA GLN A 5 8.87 -12.20 35.54
C GLN A 5 8.78 -11.64 34.12
N LYS A 6 9.21 -10.39 33.89
CA LYS A 6 9.21 -9.71 32.59
C LYS A 6 10.59 -9.73 31.91
N GLY A 7 11.60 -10.34 32.52
CA GLY A 7 12.96 -10.43 32.00
C GLY A 7 14.01 -10.05 33.04
N LYS A 8 14.51 -8.81 32.98
CA LYS A 8 15.55 -8.29 33.88
C LYS A 8 15.22 -6.89 34.34
N PHE A 9 15.50 -6.59 35.60
CA PHE A 9 15.43 -5.24 36.16
C PHE A 9 16.82 -4.61 36.27
N CYS A 10 16.94 -3.32 35.93
CA CYS A 10 18.16 -2.55 36.12
C CYS A 10 18.09 -1.76 37.41
N ASP A 11 18.93 -2.10 38.38
CA ASP A 11 18.97 -1.45 39.70
C ASP A 11 19.42 0.02 39.62
N SER A 12 20.30 0.34 38.67
CA SER A 12 20.78 1.71 38.46
C SER A 12 19.70 2.61 37.83
N CYS A 13 18.97 2.11 36.83
CA CYS A 13 17.92 2.88 36.16
C CYS A 13 16.55 2.79 36.87
N GLN A 14 16.41 1.86 37.80
CA GLN A 14 15.17 1.41 38.45
C GLN A 14 14.04 1.13 37.43
N LYS A 15 14.36 0.39 36.37
CA LYS A 15 13.45 0.08 35.25
C LYS A 15 13.62 -1.35 34.75
N GLU A 16 12.55 -1.90 34.21
CA GLU A 16 12.62 -3.14 33.41
C GLU A 16 13.49 -2.92 32.16
N VAL A 17 14.32 -3.90 31.84
CA VAL A 17 15.25 -3.86 30.72
C VAL A 17 14.61 -4.51 29.50
N ILE A 18 14.53 -3.75 28.43
CA ILE A 18 14.02 -4.22 27.14
C ILE A 18 15.20 -4.79 26.34
N ASP A 19 15.11 -6.05 25.88
CA ASP A 19 16.12 -6.63 25.01
C ASP A 19 15.87 -6.24 23.54
N PHE A 20 16.75 -5.43 22.97
CA PHE A 20 16.71 -5.01 21.56
C PHE A 20 17.62 -5.85 20.67
N THR A 21 18.37 -6.81 21.21
CA THR A 21 19.43 -7.52 20.47
C THR A 21 18.93 -8.39 19.31
N LYS A 22 17.63 -8.74 19.32
CA LYS A 22 16.97 -9.49 18.24
C LYS A 22 16.05 -8.63 17.36
N LEU A 23 15.99 -7.32 17.61
CA LEU A 23 15.09 -6.42 16.89
C LEU A 23 15.79 -5.80 15.67
N SER A 24 15.00 -5.60 14.62
CA SER A 24 15.44 -4.88 13.43
C SER A 24 15.58 -3.37 13.68
N SER A 25 16.32 -2.69 12.81
CA SER A 25 16.55 -1.26 12.93
C SER A 25 15.27 -0.42 12.94
N THR A 26 14.27 -0.82 12.16
CA THR A 26 12.96 -0.15 12.08
C THR A 26 12.16 -0.34 13.37
N GLU A 27 12.23 -1.52 13.97
CA GLU A 27 11.54 -1.81 15.24
C GLU A 27 12.18 -1.08 16.41
N ILE A 28 13.52 -1.00 16.44
CA ILE A 28 14.26 -0.20 17.42
C ILE A 28 13.83 1.25 17.30
N ALA A 29 13.94 1.86 16.11
CA ALA A 29 13.56 3.24 15.85
C ALA A 29 12.11 3.53 16.29
N ARG A 30 11.17 2.61 15.99
CA ARG A 30 9.77 2.76 16.38
C ARG A 30 9.56 2.70 17.88
N LYS A 31 10.24 1.78 18.58
CA LYS A 31 10.12 1.61 20.04
C LYS A 31 10.79 2.74 20.81
N THR A 32 11.86 3.31 20.30
CA THR A 32 12.60 4.40 20.95
C THR A 32 12.04 5.78 20.64
N LYS A 33 11.31 5.96 19.52
CA LYS A 33 10.83 7.26 19.01
C LYS A 33 10.20 8.18 20.07
N ASN A 34 9.31 7.64 20.90
CA ASN A 34 8.56 8.41 21.89
C ASN A 34 8.94 8.05 23.33
N ALA A 35 10.01 7.28 23.51
CA ALA A 35 10.41 6.82 24.82
C ALA A 35 11.35 7.85 25.46
N THR A 36 10.84 8.60 26.42
CA THR A 36 11.60 9.62 27.14
C THR A 36 12.59 9.01 28.14
N GLN A 37 12.29 7.84 28.71
CA GLN A 37 13.14 7.16 29.68
C GLN A 37 12.99 5.64 29.59
N LEU A 38 13.86 4.98 28.83
CA LEU A 38 13.93 3.52 28.73
C LEU A 38 15.27 2.98 29.24
N CYS A 39 15.27 1.70 29.65
CA CYS A 39 16.49 0.93 29.86
C CYS A 39 16.48 -0.23 28.85
N GLY A 40 17.56 -0.38 28.09
CA GLY A 40 17.60 -1.31 26.97
C GLY A 40 18.95 -2.01 26.83
N ARG A 41 18.92 -3.25 26.35
CA ARG A 41 20.11 -4.01 25.96
C ARG A 41 20.27 -3.99 24.45
N PHE A 42 21.41 -3.52 23.98
CA PHE A 42 21.78 -3.42 22.57
C PHE A 42 23.07 -4.18 22.29
N THR A 43 23.28 -4.61 21.05
CA THR A 43 24.59 -5.08 20.60
C THR A 43 25.51 -3.90 20.29
N GLN A 44 26.81 -4.16 20.21
CA GLN A 44 27.78 -3.12 19.89
C GLN A 44 27.55 -2.49 18.51
N SER A 45 27.08 -3.27 17.54
CA SER A 45 26.76 -2.78 16.19
C SER A 45 25.52 -1.90 16.17
N GLN A 46 24.49 -2.25 16.96
CA GLN A 46 23.26 -1.45 17.09
C GLN A 46 23.55 -0.05 17.68
N LEU A 47 24.48 0.07 18.63
CA LEU A 47 24.87 1.36 19.22
C LEU A 47 25.61 2.29 18.26
N LYS A 48 26.20 1.77 17.19
CA LYS A 48 26.97 2.54 16.19
C LYS A 48 26.11 3.02 15.03
N GLN A 49 24.81 2.73 15.04
CA GLN A 49 23.90 3.03 13.94
C GLN A 49 22.97 4.19 14.31
N GLU A 50 22.74 5.09 13.35
CA GLU A 50 21.67 6.08 13.48
C GLU A 50 20.31 5.50 13.10
N TYR A 51 19.30 5.80 13.91
CA TYR A 51 17.94 5.30 13.74
C TYR A 51 17.02 6.43 13.27
N VAL A 52 16.79 6.51 11.96
CA VAL A 52 15.85 7.48 11.39
C VAL A 52 14.44 6.89 11.38
N SER A 53 13.53 7.44 12.19
CA SER A 53 12.11 7.09 12.11
C SER A 53 11.42 7.95 11.06
N THR A 54 11.29 7.46 9.83
CA THR A 54 10.40 8.10 8.86
C THR A 54 8.95 7.92 9.32
N SER A 55 8.23 9.03 9.47
CA SER A 55 6.78 8.99 9.69
C SER A 55 6.16 8.41 8.42
N GLN A 56 5.74 7.15 8.45
CA GLN A 56 4.96 6.59 7.36
C GLN A 56 3.57 7.24 7.40
N ASN A 57 3.40 8.31 6.63
CA ASN A 57 2.11 8.96 6.42
C ASN A 57 1.19 7.95 5.71
N ARG A 58 0.42 7.17 6.48
CA ARG A 58 -0.57 6.20 5.97
C ARG A 58 -1.63 6.84 5.06
N LEU A 59 -1.74 8.16 5.11
CA LEU A 59 -2.63 8.96 4.28
C LEU A 59 -2.37 8.82 2.76
N ASN A 60 -1.15 8.45 2.33
CA ASN A 60 -0.86 8.33 0.90
C ASN A 60 -1.61 7.16 0.22
N ARG A 61 -1.93 6.09 0.96
CA ARG A 61 -2.64 4.93 0.39
C ARG A 61 -4.13 5.16 0.20
N LEU A 62 -4.75 5.96 1.08
CA LEU A 62 -6.17 6.27 0.99
C LEU A 62 -6.46 7.28 -0.13
N GLY A 63 -5.56 8.26 -0.32
CA GLY A 63 -5.67 9.23 -1.41
C GLY A 63 -5.57 8.59 -2.81
N ILE A 64 -4.67 7.60 -2.98
CA ILE A 64 -4.50 6.89 -4.26
C ILE A 64 -5.77 6.09 -4.65
N ALA A 65 -6.43 5.45 -3.68
CA ALA A 65 -7.64 4.66 -3.93
C ALA A 65 -8.84 5.54 -4.36
N LEU A 66 -8.97 6.74 -3.77
CA LEU A 66 -10.05 7.67 -4.10
C LEU A 66 -9.82 8.37 -5.46
N GLY A 67 -8.57 8.69 -5.81
CA GLY A 67 -8.24 9.36 -7.07
C GLY A 67 -8.50 8.53 -8.34
N LEU A 68 -8.33 7.21 -8.28
CA LEU A 68 -8.57 6.32 -9.43
C LEU A 68 -10.04 5.92 -9.59
N GLY A 69 -10.86 6.00 -8.53
CA GLY A 69 -12.28 5.64 -8.57
C GLY A 69 -13.14 6.61 -9.37
N SER A 70 -12.73 7.89 -9.48
CA SER A 70 -13.50 8.93 -10.16
C SER A 70 -13.57 8.75 -11.69
N ILE A 71 -12.65 8.00 -12.30
CA ILE A 71 -12.55 7.86 -13.76
C ILE A 71 -13.61 6.88 -14.32
N VAL A 72 -14.13 5.96 -13.50
CA VAL A 72 -15.10 4.94 -13.95
C VAL A 72 -16.54 5.48 -14.02
N ALA A 73 -16.85 6.60 -13.34
CA ALA A 73 -18.23 7.08 -13.18
C ALA A 73 -18.86 7.72 -14.44
N ILE A 74 -18.10 7.94 -15.52
CA ILE A 74 -18.59 8.61 -16.75
C ILE A 74 -18.85 7.60 -17.89
N ALA A 75 -18.60 6.30 -17.69
CA ALA A 75 -18.94 5.29 -18.70
C ALA A 75 -20.46 5.01 -18.67
N GLN A 76 -21.24 5.87 -19.33
CA GLN A 76 -22.60 5.50 -19.71
C GLN A 76 -22.52 4.28 -20.66
N PRO A 77 -23.24 3.17 -20.41
CA PRO A 77 -23.45 2.17 -21.44
C PRO A 77 -24.25 2.85 -22.55
N GLY A 78 -23.63 3.07 -23.70
CA GLY A 78 -24.33 3.59 -24.88
C GLY A 78 -25.42 2.61 -25.29
N PHE A 79 -26.66 2.86 -24.86
CA PHE A 79 -27.83 2.13 -25.33
C PHE A 79 -27.90 2.32 -26.86
N ALA A 80 -27.78 1.20 -27.57
CA ALA A 80 -27.79 1.14 -29.03
C ALA A 80 -28.96 1.94 -29.61
N GLN A 81 -28.66 2.97 -30.40
CA GLN A 81 -29.68 3.67 -31.17
C GLN A 81 -30.30 2.70 -32.18
N LYS A 82 -31.59 2.40 -31.99
CA LYS A 82 -32.41 1.62 -32.91
C LYS A 82 -32.59 2.45 -34.20
N LYS A 83 -31.66 2.31 -35.13
CA LYS A 83 -31.77 2.88 -36.48
C LYS A 83 -32.82 2.06 -37.22
N ASN A 84 -33.95 2.68 -37.57
CA ASN A 84 -34.93 2.07 -38.46
C ASN A 84 -34.24 1.82 -39.81
N ALA A 85 -33.85 0.57 -40.06
CA ALA A 85 -33.34 0.16 -41.36
C ALA A 85 -34.50 0.23 -42.36
N LYS A 86 -34.49 1.24 -43.24
CA LYS A 86 -35.26 1.15 -44.48
C LYS A 86 -34.65 0.01 -45.29
N GLU A 87 -35.42 -1.04 -45.45
CA GLU A 87 -35.10 -2.18 -46.31
C GLU A 87 -34.98 -1.68 -47.76
N VAL A 88 -33.74 -1.59 -48.27
CA VAL A 88 -33.50 -1.38 -49.70
C VAL A 88 -33.64 -2.73 -50.38
N LYS A 89 -34.77 -2.96 -51.06
CA LYS A 89 -34.94 -4.12 -51.94
C LYS A 89 -33.99 -3.99 -53.12
N VAL A 90 -32.96 -4.84 -53.17
CA VAL A 90 -32.14 -5.04 -54.37
C VAL A 90 -32.93 -5.92 -55.32
N GLN A 91 -33.53 -5.33 -56.36
CA GLN A 91 -34.06 -6.06 -57.50
C GLN A 91 -32.89 -6.45 -58.42
N THR A 92 -32.65 -7.76 -58.49
CA THR A 92 -31.70 -8.39 -59.41
C THR A 92 -32.18 -8.20 -60.85
N GLN A 93 -31.42 -7.46 -61.67
CA GLN A 93 -31.58 -7.51 -63.12
C GLN A 93 -30.59 -8.53 -63.70
N LYS A 94 -31.15 -9.63 -64.19
CA LYS A 94 -30.50 -10.53 -65.15
C LYS A 94 -30.41 -9.85 -66.52
N ASP A 95 -29.43 -10.35 -67.27
CA ASP A 95 -29.23 -10.23 -68.71
C ASP A 95 -28.48 -9.00 -69.23
N TYR A 96 -27.17 -9.19 -69.46
CA TYR A 96 -26.67 -9.02 -70.82
C TYR A 96 -25.49 -9.96 -71.10
N GLN A 97 -25.66 -10.69 -72.19
CA GLN A 97 -24.71 -11.57 -72.88
C GLN A 97 -23.42 -10.84 -73.28
N LEU A 98 -22.32 -11.59 -73.50
CA LEU A 98 -21.53 -11.59 -74.75
C LEU A 98 -20.18 -12.30 -74.59
N GLN A 99 -20.05 -13.39 -75.34
CA GLN A 99 -18.91 -13.83 -76.17
C GLN A 99 -17.53 -14.10 -75.54
N GLY A 100 -17.11 -15.36 -75.77
CA GLY A 100 -15.75 -15.85 -75.68
C GLY A 100 -15.75 -17.33 -75.99
#